data_AF-A0A1Z4VPQ2-F1
#
_entry.id   AF-A0A1Z4VPQ2-F1
#
_cell.length_a   1.000
_cell.length_b   1.000
_cell.length_c   1.000
_cell.angle_alpha   90.00
_cell.angle_beta   90.00
_cell.angle_gamma   90.00
#
_symmetry.space_group_name_H-M   'P 1'
#
loop_
_entity.id
_entity.type
_entity.pdbx_description
1 polymer ?
#
loop_
_entity_poly.entity_id
_entity_poly.type
_entity_poly.pdbx_seq_one_letter_code
_entity_poly.pdbx_strand_id
1 'polypeptide(L)'
;MRLILPILLLAVSLCQDASATADRVMLLSSLLESHHTRFRDVLARALAPVELDEYRLPASGTRSPPAPDKATLIIAAGARACELGLAQAQRPVLCSFITEAAYRRLSDQARAPRHSALFLDQPLARQLNLARLLLPPDGELVVLVSHPHSAGEALRATAARRGIDLTLLQLAPNQNPASRIQQGMDRHQMLLALPDPTVYNRHTIHGILLTTYRKGIAVIGFSDSFVKAGAIAAVHSTPEDMARASADIASAFLAGAETGLPAPAHPSRFTVTLNYRVAQTLSLVLPPEARLHDQLRDMEAGTR
;
A
#
# COMPACT_ATOMS: atom_id res chain seq x y z
N MET A 1 -39.41 72.21 28.16
CA MET A 1 -39.45 71.60 29.50
C MET A 1 -39.32 70.09 29.33
N ARG A 2 -38.12 69.53 29.62
CA ARG A 2 -37.79 68.13 30.00
C ARG A 2 -38.27 67.01 29.03
N LEU A 3 -37.51 66.00 28.58
CA LEU A 3 -36.28 65.36 29.06
C LEU A 3 -35.78 64.34 27.97
N ILE A 4 -34.49 64.40 27.61
CA ILE A 4 -33.47 63.31 27.49
C ILE A 4 -33.72 62.03 26.61
N LEU A 5 -32.99 61.99 25.48
CA LEU A 5 -32.14 60.94 24.83
C LEU A 5 -31.89 59.58 25.58
N PRO A 6 -31.29 58.55 24.96
CA PRO A 6 -31.77 57.57 23.96
C PRO A 6 -31.80 56.12 24.52
N ILE A 7 -32.60 55.23 23.96
CA ILE A 7 -32.44 53.77 24.19
C ILE A 7 -31.45 53.24 23.16
N LEU A 8 -30.17 53.29 23.54
CA LEU A 8 -29.08 52.51 22.98
C LEU A 8 -29.11 51.15 23.71
N LEU A 9 -29.73 50.13 23.13
CA LEU A 9 -29.65 48.77 23.67
C LEU A 9 -29.35 47.76 22.56
N LEU A 10 -28.08 47.36 22.57
CA LEU A 10 -27.58 46.04 22.21
C LEU A 10 -27.95 45.53 20.81
N ALA A 11 -27.20 46.00 19.81
CA ALA A 11 -26.71 45.09 18.76
C ALA A 11 -25.63 44.16 19.38
N VAL A 12 -26.03 43.29 20.32
CA VAL A 12 -25.20 42.16 20.72
C VAL A 12 -25.37 41.12 19.64
N SER A 13 -24.45 41.17 18.70
CA SER A 13 -23.69 40.01 18.24
C SER A 13 -24.45 38.69 18.29
N LEU A 14 -25.45 38.54 17.43
CA LEU A 14 -25.80 37.25 16.85
C LEU A 14 -24.81 36.94 15.71
N CYS A 15 -23.50 37.09 15.97
CA CYS A 15 -22.57 36.10 15.47
C CYS A 15 -22.91 34.84 16.27
N GLN A 16 -23.93 34.13 15.80
CA GLN A 16 -23.95 32.70 15.98
C GLN A 16 -22.61 32.26 15.39
N ASP A 17 -21.66 31.94 16.25
CA ASP A 17 -20.66 30.96 15.92
C ASP A 17 -21.47 29.73 15.50
N ALA A 18 -21.77 29.66 14.20
CA ALA A 18 -21.75 28.39 13.53
C ALA A 18 -20.35 27.87 13.82
N SER A 19 -20.21 27.15 14.94
CA SER A 19 -19.19 26.14 15.08
C SER A 19 -19.42 25.27 13.87
N ALA A 20 -18.76 25.62 12.76
CA ALA A 20 -18.55 24.73 11.65
C ALA A 20 -17.98 23.49 12.33
N THR A 21 -18.79 22.45 12.45
CA THR A 21 -18.37 21.19 13.05
C THR A 21 -17.20 20.77 12.21
N ALA A 22 -15.99 20.95 12.74
CA ALA A 22 -14.78 20.65 12.01
C ALA A 22 -14.92 19.21 11.53
N ASP A 23 -14.73 19.00 10.22
CA ASP A 23 -14.74 17.66 9.68
C ASP A 23 -13.77 16.82 10.50
N ARG A 24 -14.21 15.60 10.84
CA ARG A 24 -13.50 14.73 11.75
C ARG A 24 -13.26 13.39 11.09
N VAL A 25 -12.01 12.96 11.10
CA VAL A 25 -11.57 11.68 10.55
C VAL A 25 -11.04 10.82 11.69
N MET A 26 -11.43 9.55 11.71
CA MET A 26 -10.91 8.57 12.65
C MET A 26 -9.84 7.71 11.95
N LEU A 27 -8.61 7.75 12.43
CA LEU A 27 -7.54 6.83 12.06
C LEU A 27 -7.59 5.58 12.94
N LEU A 28 -8.07 4.48 12.38
CA LEU A 28 -7.98 3.15 12.98
C LEU A 28 -6.70 2.48 12.47
N SER A 29 -5.73 2.17 13.33
CA SER A 29 -4.43 1.66 12.88
C SER A 29 -4.04 0.32 13.51
N SER A 30 -3.59 -0.62 12.68
CA SER A 30 -2.91 -1.85 13.09
C SER A 30 -1.49 -1.93 12.53
N LEU A 31 -0.90 -0.80 12.18
CA LEU A 31 0.46 -0.72 11.64
C LEU A 31 1.51 -0.93 12.74
N LEU A 32 2.72 -1.29 12.33
CA LEU A 32 3.90 -1.23 13.22
C LEU A 32 4.17 0.21 13.62
N GLU A 33 4.70 0.42 14.83
CA GLU A 33 4.93 1.76 15.44
C GLU A 33 5.63 2.75 14.48
N SER A 34 6.68 2.31 13.79
CA SER A 34 7.46 3.15 12.89
C SER A 34 6.67 3.60 11.65
N HIS A 35 5.90 2.68 11.05
CA HIS A 35 5.04 3.00 9.91
C HIS A 35 3.83 3.83 10.35
N HIS A 36 3.26 3.50 11.50
CA HIS A 36 2.15 4.23 12.11
C HIS A 36 2.50 5.69 12.32
N THR A 37 3.60 5.98 13.02
CA THR A 37 3.99 7.36 13.37
C THR A 37 4.19 8.21 12.11
N ARG A 38 4.95 7.70 11.13
CA ARG A 38 5.19 8.40 9.85
C ARG A 38 3.89 8.66 9.08
N PHE A 39 3.03 7.64 8.99
CA PHE A 39 1.75 7.76 8.30
C PHE A 39 0.85 8.80 8.98
N ARG A 40 0.67 8.68 10.30
CA ARG A 40 -0.17 9.58 11.11
C ARG A 40 0.30 11.02 11.00
N ASP A 41 1.59 11.27 11.16
CA ASP A 41 2.15 12.63 11.14
C ASP A 41 1.96 13.32 9.79
N VAL A 42 2.17 12.61 8.67
CA VAL A 42 1.94 13.16 7.33
C VAL A 42 0.45 13.34 7.06
N LEU A 43 -0.38 12.37 7.46
CA LEU A 43 -1.84 12.43 7.29
C LEU A 43 -2.44 13.61 8.04
N ALA A 44 -2.07 13.80 9.31
CA ALA A 44 -2.55 14.91 10.13
C ALA A 44 -2.19 16.28 9.53
N ARG A 45 -0.97 16.43 9.02
CA ARG A 45 -0.55 17.67 8.34
C ARG A 45 -1.29 17.89 7.04
N ALA A 46 -1.51 16.84 6.25
CA ALA A 46 -2.17 16.95 4.95
C ALA A 46 -3.68 17.19 5.07
N LEU A 47 -4.31 16.77 6.18
CA LEU A 47 -5.73 16.96 6.44
C LEU A 47 -6.06 18.26 7.17
N ALA A 48 -5.07 19.00 7.70
CA ALA A 48 -5.34 20.23 8.45
C ALA A 48 -6.23 21.22 7.63
N PRO A 49 -7.30 21.80 8.22
CA PRO A 49 -7.63 21.85 9.65
C PRO A 49 -8.56 20.74 10.18
N VAL A 50 -8.81 19.67 9.42
CA VAL A 50 -9.67 18.52 9.84
C VAL A 50 -9.13 17.88 11.13
N GLU A 51 -10.01 17.60 12.08
CA GLU A 51 -9.64 16.90 13.32
C GLU A 51 -9.36 15.42 13.03
N LEU A 52 -8.18 14.94 13.43
CA LEU A 52 -7.78 13.54 13.28
C LEU A 52 -7.80 12.84 14.65
N ASP A 53 -8.86 12.09 14.93
CA ASP A 53 -8.93 11.17 16.06
C ASP A 53 -8.15 9.89 15.71
N GLU A 54 -7.49 9.27 16.69
CA GLU A 54 -6.65 8.10 16.48
C GLU A 54 -7.02 6.97 17.44
N TYR A 55 -7.13 5.76 16.92
CA TYR A 55 -7.24 4.54 17.72
C TYR A 55 -6.32 3.44 17.18
N ARG A 56 -5.37 3.02 18.02
CA ARG A 56 -4.45 1.93 17.70
C ARG A 56 -4.97 0.60 18.23
N LEU A 57 -5.00 -0.38 17.34
CA LEU A 57 -5.38 -1.73 17.70
C LEU A 57 -4.26 -2.42 18.47
N PRO A 58 -4.59 -3.14 19.56
CA PRO A 58 -3.60 -3.92 20.27
C PRO A 58 -3.06 -5.05 19.40
N ALA A 59 -1.80 -5.42 19.63
CA ALA A 59 -1.12 -6.48 18.90
C ALA A 59 -1.86 -7.83 19.01
N SER A 60 -2.61 -8.05 20.08
CA SER A 60 -3.50 -9.20 20.28
C SER A 60 -4.85 -8.75 20.87
N GLY A 61 -5.91 -9.52 20.60
CA GLY A 61 -7.26 -9.25 21.10
C GLY A 61 -8.18 -8.50 20.14
N THR A 62 -9.45 -8.41 20.54
CA THR A 62 -10.59 -7.90 19.77
C THR A 62 -11.25 -6.72 20.46
N ARG A 63 -10.45 -5.79 21.02
CA ARG A 63 -11.02 -4.57 21.61
C ARG A 63 -11.62 -3.73 20.49
N SER A 64 -12.94 -3.65 20.45
CA SER A 64 -13.66 -2.80 19.50
C SER A 64 -13.22 -1.34 19.69
N PRO A 65 -13.00 -0.61 18.58
CA PRO A 65 -12.73 0.81 18.64
C PRO A 65 -13.95 1.52 19.24
N PRO A 66 -13.76 2.65 19.94
CA PRO A 66 -14.88 3.47 20.35
C PRO A 66 -15.70 3.84 19.12
N ALA A 67 -17.03 3.84 19.23
CA ALA A 67 -17.89 4.31 18.16
C ALA A 67 -17.54 5.79 17.91
N PRO A 68 -17.06 6.15 16.72
CA PRO A 68 -16.74 7.54 16.45
C PRO A 68 -18.05 8.26 16.12
N ASP A 69 -18.81 8.63 17.15
CA ASP A 69 -20.16 9.22 17.00
C ASP A 69 -20.16 10.42 16.06
N LYS A 70 -19.03 11.15 16.00
CA LYS A 70 -18.85 12.37 15.19
C LYS A 70 -17.95 12.23 13.95
N ALA A 71 -17.30 11.09 13.69
CA ALA A 71 -16.40 11.01 12.53
C ALA A 71 -17.19 10.87 11.22
N THR A 72 -16.83 11.68 10.22
CA THR A 72 -17.40 11.66 8.87
C THR A 72 -16.80 10.52 8.03
N LEU A 73 -15.55 10.14 8.31
CA LEU A 73 -14.80 9.10 7.60
C LEU A 73 -13.90 8.33 8.56
N ILE A 74 -13.77 7.01 8.34
CA ILE A 74 -12.76 6.18 9.00
C ILE A 74 -11.66 5.84 7.98
N ILE A 75 -10.41 6.16 8.31
CA ILE A 75 -9.23 5.65 7.61
C ILE A 75 -8.69 4.47 8.39
N ALA A 76 -8.87 3.27 7.85
CA ALA A 76 -8.43 2.03 8.46
C ALA A 76 -7.07 1.61 7.86
N ALA A 77 -5.99 1.75 8.62
CA ALA A 77 -4.63 1.50 8.16
C ALA A 77 -4.10 0.14 8.68
N GLY A 78 -3.94 -0.81 7.76
CA GLY A 78 -3.48 -2.18 8.00
C GLY A 78 -4.61 -3.20 7.94
N ALA A 79 -4.28 -4.46 7.64
CA ALA A 79 -5.27 -5.51 7.36
C ALA A 79 -6.27 -5.73 8.51
N ARG A 80 -5.83 -5.74 9.77
CA ARG A 80 -6.72 -5.91 10.94
C ARG A 80 -7.58 -4.68 11.20
N ALA A 81 -7.04 -3.48 10.98
CA ALA A 81 -7.83 -2.26 11.03
C ALA A 81 -8.92 -2.25 9.95
N CYS A 82 -8.58 -2.67 8.73
CA CYS A 82 -9.51 -2.77 7.63
C CYS A 82 -10.62 -3.78 7.90
N GLU A 83 -10.27 -4.99 8.36
CA GLU A 83 -11.24 -6.02 8.74
C GLU A 83 -12.24 -5.49 9.78
N LEU A 84 -11.73 -4.86 10.84
CA LEU A 84 -12.57 -4.31 11.90
C LEU A 84 -13.43 -3.13 11.42
N GLY A 85 -12.84 -2.21 10.65
CA GLY A 85 -13.55 -1.06 10.08
C GLY A 85 -14.66 -1.52 9.15
N LEU A 86 -14.39 -2.42 8.21
CA LEU A 86 -15.37 -2.94 7.27
C LEU A 86 -16.50 -3.73 7.98
N ALA A 87 -16.18 -4.47 9.04
CA ALA A 87 -17.16 -5.30 9.75
C ALA A 87 -18.04 -4.53 10.74
N GLN A 88 -17.55 -3.43 11.34
CA GLN A 88 -18.22 -2.80 12.49
C GLN A 88 -18.56 -1.32 12.29
N ALA A 89 -17.98 -0.63 11.30
CA ALA A 89 -18.23 0.79 11.11
C ALA A 89 -19.64 1.07 10.59
N GLN A 90 -20.29 2.07 11.20
CA GLN A 90 -21.51 2.69 10.68
C GLN A 90 -21.21 3.91 9.79
N ARG A 91 -19.93 4.12 9.46
CA ARG A 91 -19.41 5.26 8.70
C ARG A 91 -18.66 4.75 7.46
N PRO A 92 -18.48 5.59 6.42
CA PRO A 92 -17.63 5.26 5.29
C PRO A 92 -16.21 4.87 5.74
N VAL A 93 -15.63 3.86 5.08
CA VAL A 93 -14.30 3.34 5.43
C VAL A 93 -13.37 3.41 4.22
N LEU A 94 -12.25 4.13 4.37
CA LEU A 94 -11.10 4.03 3.47
C LEU A 94 -10.09 3.06 4.07
N CYS A 95 -9.96 1.88 3.46
CA CYS A 95 -8.90 0.94 3.80
C CYS A 95 -7.56 1.41 3.21
N SER A 96 -6.48 1.36 3.98
CA SER A 96 -5.12 1.70 3.56
C SER A 96 -4.13 0.68 4.12
N PHE A 97 -2.95 0.55 3.54
CA PHE A 97 -1.96 -0.49 3.89
C PHE A 97 -2.55 -1.92 3.90
N ILE A 98 -3.41 -2.20 2.92
CA ILE A 98 -3.99 -3.52 2.71
C ILE A 98 -3.64 -3.99 1.29
N THR A 99 -3.39 -5.28 1.11
CA THR A 99 -3.20 -5.83 -0.23
C THR A 99 -4.53 -5.92 -0.98
N GLU A 100 -4.51 -5.86 -2.31
CA GLU A 100 -5.74 -6.00 -3.10
C GLU A 100 -6.44 -7.32 -2.81
N ALA A 101 -5.68 -8.41 -2.74
CA ALA A 101 -6.21 -9.74 -2.44
C ALA A 101 -6.84 -9.82 -1.03
N ALA A 102 -6.26 -9.15 -0.03
CA ALA A 102 -6.84 -9.10 1.30
C ALA A 102 -8.11 -8.26 1.33
N TYR A 103 -8.12 -7.10 0.65
CA TYR A 103 -9.29 -6.24 0.58
C TYR A 103 -10.47 -6.94 -0.11
N ARG A 104 -10.25 -7.59 -1.26
CA ARG A 104 -11.30 -8.32 -1.98
C ARG A 104 -11.99 -9.37 -1.10
N ARG A 105 -11.24 -10.11 -0.30
CA ARG A 105 -11.81 -11.09 0.65
C ARG A 105 -12.65 -10.44 1.73
N LEU A 106 -12.26 -9.25 2.20
CA LEU A 106 -12.98 -8.53 3.26
C LEU A 106 -14.18 -7.75 2.74
N SER A 107 -14.10 -7.22 1.51
CA SER A 107 -15.16 -6.39 0.91
C SER A 107 -16.45 -7.14 0.70
N ASP A 108 -16.37 -8.44 0.38
CA ASP A 108 -17.56 -9.29 0.15
C ASP A 108 -18.40 -9.47 1.43
N GLN A 109 -17.81 -9.24 2.60
CA GLN A 109 -18.44 -9.39 3.92
C GLN A 109 -18.58 -8.04 4.65
N ALA A 110 -18.31 -6.94 3.97
CA ALA A 110 -18.33 -5.62 4.56
C ALA A 110 -19.75 -5.21 4.99
N ARG A 111 -19.85 -4.64 6.19
CA ARG A 111 -21.07 -4.02 6.73
C ARG A 111 -21.03 -2.50 6.69
N ALA A 112 -19.87 -1.92 6.45
CA ALA A 112 -19.71 -0.49 6.27
C ALA A 112 -20.59 0.03 5.11
N PRO A 113 -21.31 1.15 5.28
CA PRO A 113 -22.29 1.62 4.30
C PRO A 113 -21.65 2.02 2.96
N ARG A 114 -20.39 2.47 2.99
CA ARG A 114 -19.55 2.76 1.83
C ARG A 114 -18.12 2.39 2.17
N HIS A 115 -17.40 1.82 1.24
CA HIS A 115 -15.99 1.51 1.45
C HIS A 115 -15.18 1.61 0.17
N SER A 116 -13.90 1.90 0.34
CA SER A 116 -12.89 1.89 -0.71
C SER A 116 -11.56 1.41 -0.14
N ALA A 117 -10.55 1.27 -1.00
CA ALA A 117 -9.21 0.97 -0.58
C ALA A 117 -8.15 1.69 -1.42
N LEU A 118 -7.10 2.11 -0.72
CA LEU A 118 -5.80 2.40 -1.30
C LEU A 118 -4.88 1.22 -1.00
N PHE A 119 -4.55 0.45 -2.03
CA PHE A 119 -3.77 -0.78 -1.87
C PHE A 119 -2.32 -0.49 -1.47
N LEU A 120 -1.72 -1.39 -0.70
CA LEU A 120 -0.29 -1.36 -0.38
C LEU A 120 0.55 -1.82 -1.57
N ASP A 121 0.01 -2.74 -2.37
CA ASP A 121 0.71 -3.34 -3.49
C ASP A 121 0.90 -2.32 -4.62
N GLN A 122 2.02 -2.43 -5.33
CA GLN A 122 2.20 -1.72 -6.59
C GLN A 122 1.48 -2.46 -7.72
N PRO A 123 1.00 -1.75 -8.75
CA PRO A 123 0.43 -2.40 -9.93
C PRO A 123 1.40 -3.44 -10.50
N LEU A 124 0.90 -4.63 -10.85
CA LEU A 124 1.72 -5.69 -11.42
C LEU A 124 2.52 -5.22 -12.64
N ALA A 125 1.90 -4.39 -13.47
CA ALA A 125 2.52 -3.70 -14.59
C ALA A 125 3.82 -2.96 -14.20
N ARG A 126 3.81 -2.22 -13.09
CA ARG A 126 4.96 -1.44 -12.60
C ARG A 126 6.08 -2.37 -12.11
N GLN A 127 5.72 -3.43 -11.41
CA GLN A 127 6.68 -4.44 -10.92
C GLN A 127 7.38 -5.17 -12.08
N LEU A 128 6.61 -5.56 -13.10
CA LEU A 128 7.15 -6.18 -14.31
C LEU A 128 8.00 -5.20 -15.13
N ASN A 129 7.60 -3.93 -15.22
CA ASN A 129 8.41 -2.91 -15.89
C ASN A 129 9.75 -2.71 -15.17
N LEU A 130 9.77 -2.70 -13.83
CA LEU A 130 11.01 -2.64 -13.06
C LEU A 130 11.88 -3.87 -13.35
N ALA A 131 11.28 -5.06 -13.36
CA ALA A 131 11.99 -6.29 -13.73
C ALA A 131 12.61 -6.20 -15.12
N ARG A 132 11.85 -5.73 -16.12
CA ARG A 132 12.35 -5.53 -17.49
C ARG A 132 13.55 -4.58 -17.57
N LEU A 133 13.57 -3.53 -16.75
CA LEU A 133 14.67 -2.56 -16.71
C LEU A 133 15.94 -3.12 -16.04
N LEU A 134 15.81 -4.18 -15.24
CA LEU A 134 16.90 -4.78 -14.47
C LEU A 134 17.36 -6.14 -14.99
N LEU A 135 16.52 -6.82 -15.77
CA LEU A 135 16.86 -8.10 -16.40
C LEU A 135 18.03 -7.93 -17.37
N PRO A 136 19.05 -8.81 -17.31
CA PRO A 136 20.04 -8.93 -18.37
C PRO A 136 19.38 -9.28 -19.72
N PRO A 137 20.03 -9.00 -20.86
CA PRO A 137 19.49 -9.31 -22.19
C PRO A 137 19.05 -10.77 -22.38
N ASP A 138 19.81 -11.72 -21.83
CA ASP A 138 19.52 -13.16 -21.87
C ASP A 138 18.91 -13.68 -20.54
N GLY A 139 18.41 -12.76 -19.71
CA GLY A 139 17.86 -13.06 -18.39
C GLY A 139 16.40 -13.50 -18.44
N GLU A 140 16.07 -14.51 -17.66
CA GLU A 140 14.71 -15.00 -17.51
C GLU A 140 14.14 -14.55 -16.15
N LEU A 141 12.90 -14.08 -16.16
CA LEU A 141 12.18 -13.74 -14.93
C LEU A 141 11.48 -14.99 -14.40
N VAL A 142 11.56 -15.22 -13.10
CA VAL A 142 10.88 -16.31 -12.41
C VAL A 142 9.99 -15.74 -11.31
N VAL A 143 8.76 -16.23 -11.22
CA VAL A 143 7.86 -15.95 -10.10
C VAL A 143 7.44 -17.25 -9.44
N LEU A 144 7.61 -17.34 -8.12
CA LEU A 144 7.10 -18.47 -7.35
C LEU A 144 5.59 -18.29 -7.12
N VAL A 145 4.78 -19.27 -7.50
CA VAL A 145 3.31 -19.22 -7.40
C VAL A 145 2.78 -20.39 -6.60
N SER A 146 1.90 -20.11 -5.63
CA SER A 146 1.21 -21.13 -4.83
C SER A 146 0.03 -21.77 -5.59
N HIS A 147 -0.62 -21.02 -6.48
CA HIS A 147 -1.81 -21.46 -7.23
C HIS A 147 -1.70 -21.00 -8.71
N PRO A 148 -1.16 -21.82 -9.62
CA PRO A 148 -0.71 -21.37 -10.94
C PRO A 148 -1.81 -21.15 -12.00
N HIS A 149 -3.07 -21.51 -11.74
CA HIS A 149 -4.10 -21.53 -12.78
C HIS A 149 -4.51 -20.12 -13.24
N SER A 150 -5.52 -19.49 -12.62
CA SER A 150 -6.05 -18.21 -13.11
C SER A 150 -5.10 -17.03 -12.92
N ALA A 151 -4.50 -16.90 -11.72
CA ALA A 151 -3.57 -15.81 -11.42
C ALA A 151 -2.25 -15.92 -12.21
N GLY A 152 -1.79 -17.16 -12.47
CA GLY A 152 -0.57 -17.41 -13.22
C GLY A 152 -0.71 -17.07 -14.70
N GLU A 153 -1.82 -17.43 -15.34
CA GLU A 153 -2.07 -17.10 -16.74
C GLU A 153 -2.16 -15.58 -16.98
N ALA A 154 -2.89 -14.85 -16.12
CA ALA A 154 -2.96 -13.39 -16.19
C ALA A 154 -1.58 -12.74 -16.03
N LEU A 155 -0.76 -13.28 -15.14
CA LEU A 155 0.62 -12.84 -14.93
C LEU A 155 1.49 -13.09 -16.18
N ARG A 156 1.46 -14.30 -16.75
CA ARG A 156 2.17 -14.61 -18.01
C ARG A 156 1.74 -13.71 -19.16
N ALA A 157 0.44 -13.51 -19.34
CA ALA A 157 -0.08 -12.63 -20.39
C ALA A 157 0.42 -11.18 -20.21
N THR A 158 0.48 -10.71 -18.96
CA THR A 158 0.94 -9.35 -18.64
C THR A 158 2.45 -9.17 -18.84
N ALA A 159 3.24 -10.22 -18.58
CA ALA A 159 4.67 -10.27 -18.85
C ALA A 159 4.97 -10.36 -20.36
N ALA A 160 4.24 -11.19 -21.10
CA ALA A 160 4.38 -11.32 -22.55
C ALA A 160 4.12 -9.99 -23.28
N ARG A 161 3.09 -9.24 -22.88
CA ARG A 161 2.82 -7.88 -23.41
C ARG A 161 3.96 -6.88 -23.16
N ARG A 162 4.90 -7.19 -22.27
CA ARG A 162 6.07 -6.38 -21.93
C ARG A 162 7.38 -6.95 -22.49
N GLY A 163 7.31 -8.03 -23.28
CA GLY A 163 8.49 -8.69 -23.83
C GLY A 163 9.36 -9.35 -22.75
N ILE A 164 8.75 -9.80 -21.65
CA ILE A 164 9.45 -10.49 -20.56
C ILE A 164 9.25 -11.99 -20.73
N ASP A 165 10.34 -12.73 -20.82
CA ASP A 165 10.31 -14.19 -20.65
C ASP A 165 10.07 -14.52 -19.17
N LEU A 166 8.94 -15.17 -18.89
CA LEU A 166 8.47 -15.42 -17.54
C LEU A 166 8.17 -16.90 -17.33
N THR A 167 8.95 -17.50 -16.42
CA THR A 167 8.66 -18.81 -15.85
C THR A 167 7.91 -18.68 -14.54
N LEU A 168 6.82 -19.45 -14.43
CA LEU A 168 6.12 -19.63 -13.15
C LEU A 168 6.62 -20.90 -12.49
N LEU A 169 7.22 -20.74 -11.33
CA LEU A 169 7.69 -21.85 -10.53
C LEU A 169 6.61 -22.22 -9.52
N GLN A 170 5.95 -23.35 -9.75
CA GLN A 170 4.87 -23.81 -8.86
C GLN A 170 5.42 -24.27 -7.51
N LEU A 171 4.81 -23.77 -6.44
CA LEU A 171 5.01 -24.21 -5.07
C LEU A 171 3.88 -25.15 -4.66
N ALA A 172 4.19 -26.42 -4.39
CA ALA A 172 3.20 -27.36 -3.90
C ALA A 172 2.77 -27.01 -2.45
N PRO A 173 1.56 -27.42 -2.02
CA PRO A 173 1.14 -27.26 -0.62
C PRO A 173 2.20 -27.82 0.34
N ASN A 174 2.51 -27.08 1.40
CA ASN A 174 3.52 -27.42 2.42
C ASN A 174 4.97 -27.57 1.91
N GLN A 175 5.24 -27.30 0.63
CA GLN A 175 6.60 -27.30 0.12
C GLN A 175 7.36 -26.08 0.66
N ASN A 176 8.62 -26.28 1.07
CA ASN A 176 9.48 -25.18 1.47
C ASN A 176 9.86 -24.32 0.24
N PRO A 177 9.56 -23.01 0.22
CA PRO A 177 9.88 -22.15 -0.91
C PRO A 177 11.38 -22.10 -1.27
N ALA A 178 12.25 -22.09 -0.26
CA ALA A 178 13.69 -22.06 -0.46
C ALA A 178 14.19 -23.34 -1.12
N SER A 179 13.66 -24.50 -0.72
CA SER A 179 13.96 -25.78 -1.39
C SER A 179 13.47 -25.79 -2.84
N ARG A 180 12.27 -25.25 -3.10
CA ARG A 180 11.72 -25.16 -4.46
C ARG A 180 12.59 -24.29 -5.38
N ILE A 181 13.06 -23.15 -4.88
CA ILE A 181 14.01 -22.27 -5.58
C ILE A 181 15.35 -22.97 -5.79
N GLN A 182 15.85 -23.71 -4.79
CA GLN A 182 17.11 -24.44 -4.90
C GLN A 182 17.10 -25.43 -6.07
N GLN A 183 15.98 -26.13 -6.27
CA GLN A 183 15.80 -27.15 -7.31
C GLN A 183 15.37 -26.59 -8.67
N GLY A 184 14.72 -25.43 -8.69
CA GLY A 184 13.99 -24.95 -9.86
C GLY A 184 14.50 -23.66 -10.47
N MET A 185 15.60 -23.11 -9.96
CA MET A 185 16.19 -21.90 -10.50
C MET A 185 17.69 -22.00 -10.69
N ASP A 186 18.25 -21.18 -11.58
CA ASP A 186 19.67 -21.08 -11.89
C ASP A 186 20.19 -19.64 -11.80
N ARG A 187 21.52 -19.47 -11.70
CA ARG A 187 22.19 -18.18 -11.43
C ARG A 187 21.81 -17.04 -12.39
N HIS A 188 21.45 -17.35 -13.64
CA HIS A 188 21.14 -16.34 -14.66
C HIS A 188 19.68 -15.88 -14.64
N GLN A 189 18.86 -16.46 -13.77
CA GLN A 189 17.47 -16.08 -13.59
C GLN A 189 17.33 -15.01 -12.50
N MET A 190 16.24 -14.25 -12.59
CA MET A 190 15.86 -13.27 -11.59
C MET A 190 14.54 -13.66 -10.94
N LEU A 191 14.49 -13.66 -9.61
CA LEU A 191 13.24 -13.91 -8.88
C LEU A 191 12.48 -12.60 -8.67
N LEU A 192 11.27 -12.50 -9.19
CA LEU A 192 10.32 -11.46 -8.80
C LEU A 192 9.45 -11.99 -7.65
N ALA A 193 9.65 -11.42 -6.46
CA ALA A 193 8.77 -11.68 -5.32
C ALA A 193 7.52 -10.81 -5.45
N LEU A 194 6.36 -11.48 -5.47
CA LEU A 194 5.05 -10.85 -5.35
C LEU A 194 4.51 -11.03 -3.92
N PRO A 195 3.66 -10.13 -3.41
CA PRO A 195 3.14 -10.19 -2.04
C PRO A 195 2.11 -11.34 -1.86
N ASP A 196 2.62 -12.58 -1.80
CA ASP A 196 1.86 -13.79 -1.48
C ASP A 196 2.30 -14.31 -0.09
N PRO A 197 1.44 -14.23 0.95
CA PRO A 197 1.80 -14.65 2.30
C PRO A 197 2.02 -16.17 2.45
N THR A 198 1.53 -16.98 1.49
CA THR A 198 1.80 -18.42 1.47
C THR A 198 3.24 -18.71 1.06
N VAL A 199 3.83 -17.84 0.23
CA VAL A 199 5.23 -17.94 -0.21
C VAL A 199 6.15 -17.12 0.68
N TYR A 200 5.85 -15.84 0.88
CA TYR A 200 6.69 -14.87 1.55
C TYR A 200 6.08 -14.46 2.89
N ASN A 201 6.60 -15.03 3.97
CA ASN A 201 6.22 -14.67 5.33
C ASN A 201 7.44 -14.72 6.25
N ARG A 202 7.25 -14.33 7.51
CA ARG A 202 8.33 -14.25 8.51
C ARG A 202 9.12 -15.55 8.69
N HIS A 203 8.54 -16.71 8.38
CA HIS A 203 9.20 -18.01 8.54
C HIS A 203 9.96 -18.43 7.27
N THR A 204 9.53 -17.99 6.08
CA THR A 204 10.10 -18.43 4.79
C THR A 204 11.08 -17.43 4.19
N ILE A 205 10.91 -16.13 4.47
CA ILE A 205 11.65 -15.06 3.79
C ILE A 205 13.17 -15.19 3.93
N HIS A 206 13.64 -15.52 5.12
CA HIS A 206 15.08 -15.61 5.40
C HIS A 206 15.73 -16.79 4.66
N GLY A 207 15.00 -17.91 4.53
CA GLY A 207 15.45 -19.06 3.75
C GLY A 207 15.50 -18.76 2.25
N ILE A 208 14.47 -18.08 1.72
CA ILE A 208 14.41 -17.68 0.32
C ILE A 208 15.60 -16.78 -0.05
N LEU A 209 15.83 -15.72 0.73
CA LEU A 209 16.90 -14.75 0.47
C LEU A 209 18.29 -15.38 0.62
N LEU A 210 18.48 -16.25 1.61
CA LEU A 210 19.75 -16.97 1.76
C LEU A 210 20.01 -17.93 0.60
N THR A 211 19.01 -18.69 0.16
CA THR A 211 19.14 -19.62 -0.97
C THR A 211 19.42 -18.89 -2.27
N THR A 212 18.69 -17.81 -2.55
CA THR A 212 18.90 -16.99 -3.77
C THR A 212 20.29 -16.37 -3.77
N TYR A 213 20.74 -15.81 -2.64
CA TYR A 213 22.10 -15.30 -2.48
C TYR A 213 23.17 -16.37 -2.77
N ARG A 214 23.04 -17.57 -2.19
CA ARG A 214 23.99 -18.69 -2.41
C ARG A 214 24.04 -19.16 -3.86
N LYS A 215 22.93 -19.07 -4.58
CA LYS A 215 22.84 -19.42 -6.01
C LYS A 215 23.23 -18.26 -6.93
N GLY A 216 23.50 -17.08 -6.38
CA GLY A 216 23.76 -15.88 -7.18
C GLY A 216 22.53 -15.38 -7.95
N ILE A 217 21.33 -15.70 -7.47
CA ILE A 217 20.06 -15.28 -8.07
C ILE A 217 19.68 -13.91 -7.53
N ALA A 218 19.46 -12.95 -8.42
CA ALA A 218 18.94 -11.64 -8.05
C ALA A 218 17.46 -11.71 -7.68
N VAL A 219 17.06 -10.95 -6.66
CA VAL A 219 15.66 -10.87 -6.21
C VAL A 219 15.15 -9.45 -6.33
N ILE A 220 14.03 -9.25 -7.03
CA ILE A 220 13.22 -8.03 -6.96
C ILE A 220 12.12 -8.26 -5.92
N GLY A 221 12.13 -7.44 -4.87
CA GLY A 221 11.13 -7.45 -3.81
C GLY A 221 9.97 -6.50 -4.09
N PHE A 222 8.98 -6.55 -3.21
CA PHE A 222 7.79 -5.68 -3.24
C PHE A 222 7.78 -4.61 -2.13
N SER A 223 8.87 -4.46 -1.38
CA SER A 223 8.97 -3.51 -0.25
C SER A 223 10.41 -3.12 0.09
N ASP A 224 10.57 -1.97 0.75
CA ASP A 224 11.86 -1.54 1.32
C ASP A 224 12.44 -2.56 2.31
N SER A 225 11.61 -3.25 3.10
CA SER A 225 12.09 -4.29 4.01
C SER A 225 12.68 -5.49 3.28
N PHE A 226 12.19 -5.82 2.08
CA PHE A 226 12.80 -6.83 1.21
C PHE A 226 14.18 -6.39 0.72
N VAL A 227 14.33 -5.14 0.31
CA VAL A 227 15.62 -4.58 -0.15
C VAL A 227 16.64 -4.62 0.99
N LYS A 228 16.23 -4.20 2.19
CA LYS A 228 17.02 -4.30 3.42
C LYS A 228 17.39 -5.73 3.80
N ALA A 229 16.52 -6.69 3.50
CA ALA A 229 16.76 -8.11 3.76
C ALA A 229 17.66 -8.79 2.71
N GLY A 230 17.91 -8.15 1.55
CA GLY A 230 18.83 -8.67 0.54
C GLY A 230 18.29 -8.73 -0.89
N ALA A 231 17.08 -8.22 -1.17
CA ALA A 231 16.63 -8.01 -2.54
C ALA A 231 17.46 -6.89 -3.21
N ILE A 232 17.71 -6.99 -4.52
CA ILE A 232 18.47 -5.99 -5.27
C ILE A 232 17.68 -4.71 -5.54
N ALA A 233 16.36 -4.82 -5.59
CA ALA A 233 15.47 -3.71 -5.92
C ALA A 233 14.06 -3.98 -5.38
N ALA A 234 13.31 -2.91 -5.17
CA ALA A 234 11.86 -2.96 -5.03
C ALA A 234 11.24 -1.66 -5.55
N VAL A 235 10.01 -1.77 -6.06
CA VAL A 235 9.11 -0.63 -6.22
C VAL A 235 8.01 -0.76 -5.16
N HIS A 236 7.81 0.28 -4.37
CA HIS A 236 6.88 0.26 -3.23
C HIS A 236 6.36 1.67 -2.92
N SER A 237 5.34 1.77 -2.05
CA SER A 237 4.88 3.06 -1.53
C SER A 237 5.36 3.20 -0.09
N THR A 238 5.96 4.36 0.22
CA THR A 238 6.38 4.68 1.58
C THR A 238 5.17 4.99 2.46
N PRO A 239 5.30 4.93 3.81
CA PRO A 239 4.22 5.38 4.68
C PRO A 239 3.77 6.82 4.39
N GLU A 240 4.70 7.68 4.03
CA GLU A 240 4.46 9.07 3.66
C GLU A 240 3.68 9.19 2.33
N ASP A 241 3.96 8.31 1.35
CA ASP A 241 3.21 8.26 0.09
C ASP A 241 1.77 7.80 0.31
N MET A 242 1.58 6.76 1.13
CA MET A 242 0.27 6.24 1.49
C MET A 242 -0.54 7.28 2.27
N ALA A 243 0.11 8.05 3.16
CA ALA A 243 -0.53 9.13 3.91
C ALA A 243 -1.03 10.24 3.00
N ARG A 244 -0.20 10.74 2.08
CA ARG A 244 -0.60 11.76 1.11
C ARG A 244 -1.76 11.30 0.25
N ALA A 245 -1.67 10.10 -0.33
CA ALA A 245 -2.74 9.57 -1.17
C ALA A 245 -4.04 9.32 -0.37
N SER A 246 -3.94 8.89 0.89
CA SER A 246 -5.11 8.75 1.77
C SER A 246 -5.73 10.11 2.13
N ALA A 247 -4.89 11.13 2.33
CA ALA A 247 -5.33 12.51 2.58
C ALA A 247 -6.02 13.12 1.34
N ASP A 248 -5.49 12.87 0.14
CA ASP A 248 -6.09 13.34 -1.12
C ASP A 248 -7.51 12.77 -1.28
N ILE A 249 -7.68 11.46 -1.03
CA ILE A 249 -8.99 10.78 -1.08
C ILE A 249 -9.94 11.31 0.00
N ALA A 250 -9.45 11.43 1.24
CA ALA A 250 -10.26 11.89 2.35
C ALA A 250 -10.70 13.35 2.18
N SER A 251 -9.81 14.24 1.71
CA SER A 251 -10.13 15.65 1.45
C SER A 251 -11.19 15.79 0.36
N ALA A 252 -11.05 15.05 -0.75
CA ALA A 252 -12.05 15.04 -1.81
C ALA A 252 -13.42 14.52 -1.32
N PHE A 253 -13.41 13.50 -0.46
CA PHE A 253 -14.61 12.96 0.15
C PHE A 253 -15.30 13.98 1.09
N LEU A 254 -14.53 14.64 1.97
CA LEU A 254 -15.05 15.65 2.91
C LEU A 254 -15.57 16.90 2.21
N ALA A 255 -14.96 17.28 1.08
CA ALA A 255 -15.43 18.38 0.24
C ALA A 255 -16.76 18.10 -0.50
N GLY A 256 -17.37 16.92 -0.28
CA GLY A 256 -18.68 16.59 -0.82
C GLY A 256 -18.67 16.15 -2.28
N ALA A 257 -17.57 15.53 -2.76
CA ALA A 257 -17.53 14.95 -4.10
C ALA A 257 -18.76 14.07 -4.35
N GLU A 258 -19.53 14.37 -5.40
CA GLU A 258 -20.85 13.77 -5.69
C GLU A 258 -20.82 12.24 -5.74
N THR A 259 -19.67 11.66 -6.11
CA THR A 259 -19.45 10.22 -6.24
C THR A 259 -19.13 9.49 -4.93
N GLY A 260 -18.85 10.20 -3.83
CA GLY A 260 -18.39 9.61 -2.57
C GLY A 260 -16.96 9.07 -2.64
N LEU A 261 -16.65 8.01 -1.87
CA LEU A 261 -15.34 7.37 -1.92
C LEU A 261 -15.07 6.79 -3.33
N PRO A 262 -13.85 6.93 -3.87
CA PRO A 262 -13.51 6.44 -5.20
C PRO A 262 -13.52 4.91 -5.25
N ALA A 263 -13.44 4.33 -6.46
CA ALA A 263 -13.17 2.91 -6.60
C ALA A 263 -11.82 2.52 -5.94
N PRO A 264 -11.71 1.32 -5.35
CA PRO A 264 -10.44 0.81 -4.83
C PRO A 264 -9.33 0.85 -5.88
N ALA A 265 -8.15 1.33 -5.51
CA ALA A 265 -7.07 1.57 -6.47
C ALA A 265 -5.66 1.37 -5.87
N HIS A 266 -4.70 1.13 -6.76
CA HIS A 266 -3.28 1.18 -6.43
C HIS A 266 -2.78 2.62 -6.32
N PRO A 267 -1.71 2.85 -5.54
CA PRO A 267 -1.12 4.17 -5.38
C PRO A 267 -0.43 4.63 -6.68
N SER A 268 -0.67 5.90 -7.03
CA SER A 268 0.05 6.59 -8.10
C SER A 268 1.47 6.98 -7.69
N ARG A 269 1.68 7.25 -6.41
CA ARG A 269 2.98 7.60 -5.82
C ARG A 269 3.74 6.32 -5.44
N PHE A 270 4.99 6.24 -5.86
CA PHE A 270 5.85 5.11 -5.57
C PHE A 270 7.32 5.56 -5.44
N THR A 271 8.10 4.70 -4.81
CA THR A 271 9.54 4.84 -4.62
C THR A 271 10.21 3.60 -5.20
N VAL A 272 11.34 3.80 -5.88
CA VAL A 272 12.26 2.72 -6.25
C VAL A 272 13.39 2.72 -5.22
N THR A 273 13.71 1.55 -4.67
CA THR A 273 14.83 1.39 -3.73
C THR A 273 15.73 0.28 -4.24
N LEU A 274 17.03 0.53 -4.25
CA LEU A 274 18.05 -0.41 -4.73
C LEU A 274 18.98 -0.85 -3.60
N ASN A 275 19.56 -2.03 -3.75
CA ASN A 275 20.64 -2.53 -2.91
C ASN A 275 21.91 -2.71 -3.75
N TYR A 276 22.68 -1.63 -3.86
CA TYR A 276 23.94 -1.63 -4.61
C TYR A 276 24.96 -2.65 -4.09
N ARG A 277 24.92 -2.98 -2.78
CA ARG A 277 25.83 -3.96 -2.19
C ARG A 277 25.53 -5.37 -2.72
N VAL A 278 24.25 -5.76 -2.73
CA VAL A 278 23.84 -7.06 -3.27
C VAL A 278 24.10 -7.11 -4.78
N ALA A 279 23.80 -6.04 -5.51
CA ALA A 279 24.08 -5.96 -6.94
C ALA A 279 25.57 -6.15 -7.24
N GLN A 280 26.45 -5.51 -6.47
CA GLN A 280 27.90 -5.67 -6.60
C GLN A 280 28.33 -7.12 -6.37
N THR A 281 27.81 -7.79 -5.34
CA THR A 281 28.10 -9.22 -5.09
C THR A 281 27.65 -10.12 -6.24
N LEU A 282 26.56 -9.76 -6.92
CA LEU A 282 26.06 -10.47 -8.09
C LEU A 282 26.68 -10.01 -9.41
N SER A 283 27.63 -9.07 -9.38
CA SER A 283 28.23 -8.46 -10.58
C SER A 283 27.21 -7.80 -11.51
N LEU A 284 26.16 -7.22 -10.93
CA LEU A 284 25.11 -6.47 -11.64
C LEU A 284 25.38 -4.97 -11.54
N VAL A 285 25.19 -4.27 -12.65
CA VAL A 285 25.25 -2.79 -12.71
C VAL A 285 23.81 -2.27 -12.68
N LEU A 286 23.45 -1.56 -11.62
CA LEU A 286 22.12 -0.97 -11.48
C LEU A 286 22.12 0.50 -11.95
N PRO A 287 21.11 0.92 -12.72
CA PRO A 287 20.87 2.34 -12.96
C PRO A 287 20.49 3.06 -11.65
N PRO A 288 20.70 4.39 -11.55
CA PRO A 288 20.26 5.16 -10.38
C PRO A 288 18.74 5.09 -10.15
N GLU A 289 18.30 5.15 -8.90
CA GLU A 289 16.89 5.11 -8.50
C GLU A 289 16.03 6.13 -9.25
N ALA A 290 16.53 7.37 -9.38
CA ALA A 290 15.82 8.45 -10.07
C ALA A 290 15.54 8.11 -11.54
N ARG A 291 16.53 7.53 -12.24
CA ARG A 291 16.37 7.11 -13.63
C ARG A 291 15.33 5.99 -13.76
N LEU A 292 15.37 4.99 -12.88
CA LEU A 292 14.38 3.92 -12.88
C LEU A 292 12.97 4.45 -12.59
N HIS A 293 12.85 5.35 -11.62
CA HIS A 293 11.58 5.98 -11.26
C HIS A 293 10.98 6.73 -12.46
N ASP A 294 11.77 7.55 -13.15
CA ASP A 294 11.28 8.33 -14.29
C ASP A 294 10.92 7.44 -15.48
N GLN A 295 11.73 6.43 -15.79
CA GLN A 295 11.41 5.44 -16.83
C GLN A 295 10.11 4.68 -16.53
N LEU A 296 9.87 4.31 -15.26
CA LEU A 296 8.63 3.66 -14.86
C LEU A 296 7.42 4.59 -15.06
N ARG A 297 7.55 5.88 -14.73
CA ARG A 297 6.49 6.87 -14.96
C ARG A 297 6.19 7.05 -16.44
N ASP A 298 7.21 7.15 -17.28
CA ASP A 298 7.05 7.31 -18.73
C ASP A 298 6.36 6.09 -19.36
N MET A 299 6.76 4.89 -18.94
CA MET A 299 6.14 3.64 -19.38
C MET A 299 4.65 3.56 -18.99
N GLU A 300 4.27 4.09 -17.82
CA GLU A 300 2.87 4.15 -17.40
C GLU A 300 2.06 5.19 -18.16
N ALA A 301 2.65 6.31 -18.53
CA ALA A 301 2.01 7.34 -19.34
C ALA A 301 1.76 6.84 -20.77
N GLY A 302 2.72 6.13 -21.38
CA GLY A 302 2.58 5.57 -22.74
C GLY A 302 1.67 4.33 -22.85
N THR A 303 1.14 3.83 -21.74
CA THR A 303 0.18 2.69 -21.71
C THR A 303 -1.27 3.17 -21.55
N ARG A 304 -1.52 4.47 -21.30
CA ARG A 304 -2.84 5.08 -21.22
C ARG A 304 -3.28 5.64 -22.57
#